data_AF-D5UU43-F1
#
_entry.id   AF-D5UU43-F1
#
_cell.length_a   1.000
_cell.length_b   1.000
_cell.length_c   1.000
_cell.angle_alpha   90.00
_cell.angle_beta   90.00
_cell.angle_gamma   90.00
#
_symmetry.space_group_name_H-M   'P 1'
#
loop_
_entity.id
_entity.type
_entity.pdbx_description
1 polymer ?
#
loop_
_entity_poly.entity_id
_entity_poly.type
_entity_poly.pdbx_seq_one_letter_code
_entity_poly.pdbx_strand_id
1 'polypeptide(L)'
;MTREDYQTGSPLRRPAVAIGVALGLVFGFLVAPPQLMGRDFGDRARREFPPYIMGGRADLTAGLRSLVDDWTRYHLIKVVFAVLLVALALYLGHRALALIPAVALIANVQGAVAPLSSAFSLVGDRFAETDGELAAALGTMRGQLAGGECSPAVGALVDDFTWYHLVLAVMAGALTIVMLAYGVVDGRRNRRRWAGATLAGAAAAAVVTAANISTALQPVPGLLGFVQST
;
A
#
# COMPACT_ATOMS: atom_id res chain seq x y z
N MET A 1 -36.67 13.32 -39.56
CA MET A 1 -36.00 13.07 -38.27
C MET A 1 -35.61 11.60 -38.24
N THR A 2 -34.38 11.30 -38.66
CA THR A 2 -33.91 9.94 -38.97
C THR A 2 -33.34 9.23 -37.74
N ARG A 3 -33.35 7.90 -37.77
CA ARG A 3 -33.15 7.01 -36.60
C ARG A 3 -31.67 6.78 -36.23
N GLU A 4 -30.76 7.59 -36.76
CA GLU A 4 -29.31 7.32 -36.76
C GLU A 4 -28.54 8.07 -35.65
N ASP A 5 -29.05 9.20 -35.15
CA ASP A 5 -28.34 10.02 -34.15
C ASP A 5 -28.27 9.42 -32.73
N TYR A 6 -28.94 8.29 -32.47
CA TYR A 6 -28.95 7.64 -31.14
C TYR A 6 -27.87 6.55 -30.93
N GLN A 7 -26.83 6.53 -31.78
CA GLN A 7 -25.60 5.76 -31.53
C GLN A 7 -24.42 6.65 -31.06
N THR A 8 -24.68 7.65 -30.22
CA THR A 8 -23.61 8.36 -29.49
C THR A 8 -23.00 7.45 -28.41
N GLY A 9 -22.10 6.55 -28.82
CA GLY A 9 -21.24 5.82 -27.89
C GLY A 9 -20.48 6.82 -27.01
N SER A 10 -20.49 6.57 -25.69
CA SER A 10 -19.85 7.43 -24.67
C SER A 10 -18.49 7.97 -25.14
N PRO A 11 -18.20 9.27 -24.98
CA PRO A 11 -16.94 9.86 -25.44
C PRO A 11 -15.71 9.19 -24.81
N LEU A 12 -15.85 8.61 -23.60
CA LEU A 12 -14.80 7.80 -22.96
C LEU A 12 -14.44 6.52 -23.73
N ARG A 13 -15.30 6.02 -24.62
CA ARG A 13 -14.98 4.88 -25.51
C ARG A 13 -14.11 5.28 -26.71
N ARG A 14 -13.89 6.58 -26.95
CA ARG A 14 -12.94 7.05 -27.99
C ARG A 14 -11.51 6.86 -27.46
N PRO A 15 -10.62 6.12 -28.15
CA PRO A 15 -9.30 5.77 -27.62
C PRO A 15 -8.46 6.98 -27.16
N ALA A 16 -8.44 8.05 -27.95
CA ALA A 16 -7.70 9.27 -27.59
C ALA A 16 -8.20 9.93 -26.29
N VAL A 17 -9.51 9.92 -26.04
CA VAL A 17 -10.11 10.47 -24.82
C VAL A 17 -9.77 9.56 -23.63
N ALA A 18 -9.93 8.24 -23.77
CA ALA A 18 -9.56 7.27 -22.75
C ALA A 18 -8.07 7.39 -22.33
N ILE A 19 -7.17 7.49 -23.31
CA ILE A 19 -5.74 7.67 -23.09
C ILE A 19 -5.47 9.00 -22.39
N GLY A 20 -6.06 10.11 -22.84
CA GLY A 20 -5.89 11.42 -22.20
C GLY A 20 -6.33 11.44 -20.73
N VAL A 21 -7.49 10.83 -20.42
CA VAL A 21 -7.98 10.70 -19.04
C VAL A 21 -7.06 9.80 -18.22
N ALA A 22 -6.64 8.64 -18.74
CA ALA A 22 -5.74 7.73 -18.04
C ALA A 22 -4.38 8.38 -17.72
N LEU A 23 -3.78 9.10 -18.68
CA LEU A 23 -2.54 9.86 -18.48
C LEU A 23 -2.72 10.97 -17.45
N GLY A 24 -3.84 11.71 -17.49
CA GLY A 24 -4.15 12.73 -16.49
C GLY A 24 -4.29 12.16 -15.07
N LEU A 25 -4.93 11.00 -14.92
CA LEU A 25 -5.05 10.31 -13.63
C LEU A 25 -3.71 9.77 -13.12
N VAL A 26 -2.87 9.21 -14.00
CA VAL A 26 -1.50 8.77 -13.65
C VAL A 26 -0.62 9.95 -13.24
N PHE A 27 -0.68 11.05 -13.99
CA PHE A 27 0.03 12.28 -13.63
C PHE A 27 -0.43 12.82 -12.28
N GLY A 28 -1.75 12.87 -12.03
CA GLY A 28 -2.32 13.25 -10.74
C GLY A 28 -1.84 12.37 -9.58
N PHE A 29 -1.86 11.04 -9.75
CA PHE A 29 -1.36 10.06 -8.77
C PHE A 29 0.12 10.28 -8.39
N LEU A 30 0.96 10.68 -9.34
CA LEU A 30 2.39 10.90 -9.13
C LEU A 30 2.70 12.29 -8.58
N VAL A 31 2.00 13.32 -9.06
CA VAL A 31 2.38 14.73 -8.84
C VAL A 31 1.57 15.40 -7.75
N ALA A 32 0.28 15.13 -7.61
CA ALA A 32 -0.55 15.83 -6.62
C ALA A 32 -0.13 15.53 -5.15
N PRO A 33 0.10 14.28 -4.73
CA PRO A 33 0.49 13.99 -3.34
C PRO A 33 1.74 14.73 -2.85
N PRO A 34 2.90 14.72 -3.55
CA PRO A 34 4.09 15.42 -3.08
C PRO A 34 4.03 16.95 -3.21
N GLN A 35 3.17 17.50 -4.06
CA GLN A 35 2.95 18.95 -4.14
C GLN A 35 2.03 19.47 -3.03
N LEU A 36 1.12 18.63 -2.53
CA LEU A 36 0.18 18.99 -1.47
C LEU A 36 0.73 18.72 -0.06
N MET A 37 1.44 17.61 0.14
CA MET A 37 1.85 17.12 1.48
C MET A 37 3.37 17.14 1.74
N GLY A 38 4.18 17.52 0.74
CA GLY A 38 5.65 17.59 0.86
C GLY A 38 6.40 16.37 0.30
N ARG A 39 7.73 16.39 0.44
CA ARG A 39 8.67 15.37 -0.09
C ARG A 39 9.69 14.86 0.93
N ASP A 40 9.81 15.53 2.06
CA ASP A 40 10.79 15.30 3.13
C ASP A 40 10.36 14.22 4.14
N PHE A 41 9.40 13.36 3.77
CA PHE A 41 8.78 12.37 4.65
C PHE A 41 9.79 11.44 5.36
N GLY A 42 10.85 10.98 4.69
CA GLY A 42 11.92 10.20 5.32
C GLY A 42 12.72 11.00 6.35
N ASP A 43 12.96 12.28 6.06
CA ASP A 43 13.76 13.20 6.87
C ASP A 43 12.96 13.80 8.04
N ARG A 44 11.63 13.71 7.97
CA ARG A 44 10.70 13.79 9.11
C ARG A 44 10.73 12.48 9.90
N ALA A 45 10.54 11.32 9.28
CA ALA A 45 10.51 10.03 9.99
C ALA A 45 11.75 9.78 10.85
N ARG A 46 12.96 9.95 10.30
CA ARG A 46 14.23 9.77 11.03
C ARG A 46 14.39 10.70 12.23
N ARG A 47 13.69 11.84 12.26
CA ARG A 47 13.71 12.83 13.36
C ARG A 47 12.58 12.61 14.38
N GLU A 48 11.39 12.23 13.93
CA GLU A 48 10.20 12.15 14.81
C GLU A 48 10.02 10.79 15.51
N PHE A 49 10.54 9.69 14.93
CA PHE A 49 10.46 8.36 15.56
C PHE A 49 11.36 8.17 16.80
N PRO A 50 12.62 8.65 16.85
CA PRO A 50 13.48 8.46 18.02
C PRO A 50 12.88 8.98 19.34
N PRO A 51 12.39 10.24 19.45
CA PRO A 51 11.80 10.74 20.70
C PRO A 51 10.46 10.07 21.04
N TYR A 52 9.75 9.50 20.07
CA TYR A 52 8.54 8.70 20.33
C TYR A 52 8.90 7.34 20.95
N ILE A 53 9.81 6.59 20.33
CA ILE A 53 10.25 5.26 20.81
C ILE A 53 10.90 5.39 22.20
N MET A 54 11.83 6.34 22.37
CA MET A 54 12.49 6.57 23.66
C MET A 54 11.55 7.14 24.72
N GLY A 55 10.52 7.90 24.31
CA GLY A 55 9.49 8.41 25.21
C GLY A 55 8.55 7.32 25.76
N GLY A 56 8.48 6.14 25.12
CA GLY A 56 7.80 4.94 25.60
C GLY A 56 6.27 5.02 25.73
N ARG A 57 5.65 6.19 25.55
CA ARG A 57 4.19 6.42 25.68
C ARG A 57 3.47 6.13 24.35
N ALA A 58 2.24 5.62 24.43
CA ALA A 58 1.39 5.39 23.26
C ALA A 58 0.95 6.69 22.56
N ASP A 59 0.94 7.82 23.26
CA ASP A 59 0.63 9.13 22.67
C ASP A 59 1.71 9.57 21.68
N LEU A 60 1.35 9.70 20.41
CA LEU A 60 2.23 10.29 19.39
C LEU A 60 2.72 11.68 19.82
N THR A 61 4.02 11.93 19.62
CA THR A 61 4.60 13.28 19.74
C THR A 61 3.94 14.22 18.73
N ALA A 62 3.98 15.54 18.97
CA ALA A 62 3.32 16.50 18.07
C ALA A 62 3.87 16.43 16.63
N GLY A 63 5.18 16.26 16.47
CA GLY A 63 5.81 16.11 15.16
C GLY A 63 5.51 14.76 14.49
N LEU A 64 5.51 13.65 15.24
CA LEU A 64 5.12 12.34 14.70
C LEU A 64 3.64 12.29 14.32
N ARG A 65 2.74 12.91 15.09
CA ARG A 65 1.32 13.05 14.73
C ARG A 65 1.15 13.83 13.42
N SER A 66 1.83 14.97 13.28
CA SER A 66 1.81 15.74 12.03
C SER A 66 2.36 14.93 10.84
N LEU A 67 3.43 14.15 11.04
CA LEU A 67 3.96 13.26 10.01
C LEU A 67 2.93 12.19 9.59
N VAL A 68 2.31 11.52 10.56
CA VAL A 68 1.28 10.50 10.34
C VAL A 68 0.05 11.08 9.63
N ASP A 69 -0.41 12.26 10.03
CA ASP A 69 -1.56 12.93 9.40
C ASP A 69 -1.29 13.29 7.92
N ASP A 70 -0.12 13.86 7.62
CA ASP A 70 0.27 14.24 6.26
C ASP A 70 0.52 13.01 5.38
N TRP A 71 1.13 11.96 5.94
CA TRP A 71 1.35 10.69 5.25
C TRP A 71 0.05 9.96 4.93
N THR A 72 -0.91 9.98 5.86
CA THR A 72 -2.27 9.46 5.64
C THR A 72 -2.95 10.19 4.48
N ARG A 73 -2.92 11.53 4.48
CA ARG A 73 -3.50 12.35 3.38
C ARG A 73 -2.81 12.08 2.04
N TYR A 74 -1.49 11.95 2.03
CA TYR A 74 -0.69 11.60 0.85
C TYR A 74 -1.17 10.28 0.22
N HIS A 75 -1.40 9.26 1.04
CA HIS A 75 -1.94 7.98 0.60
C HIS A 75 -3.41 8.06 0.16
N LEU A 76 -4.27 8.79 0.87
CA LEU A 76 -5.68 8.97 0.50
C LEU A 76 -5.85 9.62 -0.88
N ILE A 77 -5.02 10.61 -1.22
CA ILE A 77 -5.00 11.22 -2.57
C ILE A 77 -4.69 10.15 -3.63
N LYS A 78 -3.69 9.29 -3.37
CA LYS A 78 -3.33 8.18 -4.27
C LYS A 78 -4.43 7.11 -4.38
N VAL A 79 -5.13 6.81 -3.29
CA VAL A 79 -6.30 5.91 -3.29
C VAL A 79 -7.37 6.42 -4.27
N VAL A 80 -7.71 7.72 -4.23
CA VAL A 80 -8.70 8.31 -5.14
C VAL A 80 -8.30 8.12 -6.61
N PHE A 81 -7.07 8.48 -6.99
CA PHE A 81 -6.60 8.30 -8.38
C PHE A 81 -6.54 6.82 -8.79
N ALA A 82 -6.12 5.92 -7.89
CA ALA A 82 -6.05 4.49 -8.17
C ALA A 82 -7.45 3.87 -8.37
N VAL A 83 -8.45 4.24 -7.56
CA VAL A 83 -9.85 3.84 -7.74
C VAL A 83 -10.38 4.30 -9.11
N LEU A 84 -10.13 5.55 -9.49
CA LEU A 84 -10.56 6.08 -10.79
C LEU A 84 -9.90 5.34 -11.97
N LEU A 85 -8.62 4.97 -11.86
CA LEU A 85 -7.92 4.17 -12.86
C LEU A 85 -8.46 2.73 -12.96
N VAL A 86 -8.75 2.07 -11.83
CA VAL A 86 -9.40 0.75 -11.81
C VAL A 86 -10.78 0.83 -12.47
N ALA A 87 -11.60 1.81 -12.08
CA ALA A 87 -12.94 2.01 -12.62
C ALA A 87 -12.93 2.28 -14.13
N LEU A 88 -12.02 3.13 -14.61
CA LEU A 88 -11.84 3.41 -16.05
C LEU A 88 -11.42 2.15 -16.82
N ALA A 89 -10.43 1.41 -16.33
CA ALA A 89 -9.98 0.18 -17.00
C ALA A 89 -11.08 -0.89 -17.07
N LEU A 90 -11.87 -1.06 -15.99
CA LEU A 90 -13.02 -1.98 -15.97
C LEU A 90 -14.16 -1.52 -16.88
N TYR A 91 -14.49 -0.22 -16.90
CA TYR A 91 -15.51 0.37 -17.78
C TYR A 91 -15.21 0.15 -19.27
N LEU A 92 -13.92 0.25 -19.64
CA LEU A 92 -13.43 -0.02 -20.99
C LEU A 92 -13.29 -1.52 -21.30
N GLY A 93 -13.47 -2.40 -20.31
CA GLY A 93 -13.36 -3.86 -20.44
C GLY A 93 -11.93 -4.42 -20.34
N HIS A 94 -10.94 -3.58 -20.04
CA HIS A 94 -9.53 -3.95 -19.92
C HIS A 94 -9.18 -4.57 -18.55
N ARG A 95 -9.77 -5.72 -18.25
CA ARG A 95 -9.63 -6.42 -16.96
C ARG A 95 -8.18 -6.68 -16.54
N ALA A 96 -7.32 -7.09 -17.46
CA ALA A 96 -5.89 -7.31 -17.18
C ALA A 96 -5.15 -5.99 -16.87
N LEU A 97 -5.50 -4.90 -17.56
CA LEU A 97 -4.92 -3.57 -17.31
C LEU A 97 -5.35 -3.02 -15.96
N ALA A 98 -6.58 -3.33 -15.50
CA ALA A 98 -7.10 -2.93 -14.20
C ALA A 98 -6.30 -3.51 -13.01
N LEU A 99 -5.53 -4.59 -13.21
CA LEU A 99 -4.68 -5.17 -12.16
C LEU A 99 -3.55 -4.22 -11.73
N ILE A 100 -3.00 -3.41 -12.65
CA ILE A 100 -1.91 -2.47 -12.36
C ILE A 100 -2.35 -1.39 -11.35
N PRO A 101 -3.41 -0.59 -11.61
CA PRO A 101 -3.90 0.36 -10.61
C PRO A 101 -4.57 -0.32 -9.41
N ALA A 102 -4.99 -1.59 -9.51
CA ALA A 102 -5.45 -2.34 -8.33
C ALA A 102 -4.30 -2.63 -7.35
N VAL A 103 -3.12 -3.04 -7.83
CA VAL A 103 -1.94 -3.19 -6.95
C VAL A 103 -1.53 -1.85 -6.35
N ALA A 104 -1.57 -0.76 -7.13
CA ALA A 104 -1.34 0.59 -6.61
C ALA A 104 -2.39 1.00 -5.56
N LEU A 105 -3.67 0.65 -5.75
CA LEU A 105 -4.73 0.89 -4.78
C LEU A 105 -4.45 0.17 -3.46
N ILE A 106 -4.18 -1.14 -3.51
CA ILE A 106 -3.82 -1.99 -2.36
C ILE A 106 -2.67 -1.35 -1.57
N ALA A 107 -1.60 -0.97 -2.27
CA ALA A 107 -0.41 -0.38 -1.67
C ALA A 107 -0.66 0.96 -0.96
N ASN A 108 -1.68 1.73 -1.40
CA ASN A 108 -2.02 3.01 -0.78
C ASN A 108 -3.15 2.92 0.26
N VAL A 109 -4.03 1.91 0.19
CA VAL A 109 -5.01 1.66 1.25
C VAL A 109 -4.31 1.23 2.54
N GLN A 110 -3.36 0.29 2.48
CA GLN A 110 -2.61 -0.11 3.68
C GLN A 110 -1.85 1.07 4.32
N GLY A 111 -1.27 1.96 3.51
CA GLY A 111 -0.54 3.15 4.00
C GLY A 111 -1.43 4.24 4.60
N ALA A 112 -2.74 4.25 4.29
CA ALA A 112 -3.71 5.14 4.89
C ALA A 112 -4.43 4.52 6.11
N VAL A 113 -4.54 3.18 6.19
CA VAL A 113 -5.25 2.48 7.28
C VAL A 113 -4.33 2.15 8.45
N ALA A 114 -3.05 1.85 8.19
CA ALA A 114 -2.02 1.66 9.21
C ALA A 114 -0.86 2.65 8.98
N PRO A 115 -1.10 3.95 9.27
CA PRO A 115 -0.21 5.01 8.85
C PRO A 115 1.02 5.16 9.75
N LEU A 116 1.04 4.60 10.95
CA LEU A 116 2.20 4.68 11.86
C LEU A 116 3.31 3.73 11.38
N SER A 117 2.98 2.46 11.11
CA SER A 117 3.90 1.48 10.53
C SER A 117 4.25 1.82 9.09
N SER A 118 3.31 2.38 8.31
CA SER A 118 3.63 2.88 6.97
C SER A 118 4.60 4.05 7.02
N ALA A 119 4.42 5.01 7.94
CA ALA A 119 5.38 6.09 8.14
C ALA A 119 6.73 5.57 8.69
N PHE A 120 6.71 4.54 9.54
CA PHE A 120 7.93 3.92 10.06
C PHE A 120 8.78 3.29 8.95
N SER A 121 8.16 2.76 7.89
CA SER A 121 8.87 2.22 6.73
C SER A 121 9.71 3.27 5.97
N LEU A 122 9.46 4.57 6.18
CA LEU A 122 10.24 5.68 5.61
C LEU A 122 11.62 5.86 6.26
N VAL A 123 11.89 5.19 7.40
CA VAL A 123 13.25 5.10 7.95
C VAL A 123 14.17 4.32 6.99
N GLY A 124 13.61 3.33 6.28
CA GLY A 124 14.20 2.74 5.08
C GLY A 124 15.59 2.13 5.27
N ASP A 125 16.54 2.55 4.46
CA ASP A 125 17.94 2.09 4.47
C ASP A 125 18.66 2.39 5.80
N ARG A 126 18.12 3.28 6.62
CA ARG A 126 18.74 3.71 7.89
C ARG A 126 18.43 2.81 9.08
N PHE A 127 17.71 1.70 8.89
CA PHE A 127 17.66 0.66 9.91
C PHE A 127 19.06 0.08 10.20
N ALA A 128 19.99 0.09 9.23
CA ALA A 128 21.38 -0.33 9.39
C ALA A 128 22.28 0.68 10.15
N GLU A 129 21.81 1.90 10.45
CA GLU A 129 22.63 2.88 11.18
C GLU A 129 22.97 2.36 12.60
N THR A 130 24.22 2.57 13.00
CA THR A 130 24.78 2.08 14.28
C THR A 130 25.08 3.22 15.26
N ASP A 131 25.00 4.46 14.79
CA ASP A 131 25.32 5.69 15.50
C ASP A 131 24.16 6.71 15.45
N GLY A 132 24.14 7.63 16.42
CA GLY A 132 23.12 8.66 16.56
C GLY A 132 21.83 8.21 17.29
N GLU A 133 20.89 9.15 17.41
CA GLU A 133 19.65 8.99 18.20
C GLU A 133 18.72 7.92 17.61
N LEU A 134 18.66 7.82 16.28
CA LEU A 134 17.86 6.81 15.57
C LEU A 134 18.39 5.40 15.81
N ALA A 135 19.70 5.17 15.69
CA ALA A 135 20.31 3.87 15.98
C ALA A 135 20.08 3.44 17.43
N ALA A 136 20.19 4.38 18.38
CA ALA A 136 19.88 4.14 19.79
C ALA A 136 18.40 3.74 19.99
N ALA A 137 17.47 4.47 19.38
CA ALA A 137 16.03 4.18 19.49
C ALA A 137 15.66 2.82 18.87
N LEU A 138 16.23 2.50 17.70
CA LEU A 138 16.08 1.19 17.08
C LEU A 138 16.72 0.07 17.91
N GLY A 139 17.85 0.33 18.56
CA GLY A 139 18.46 -0.58 19.53
C GLY A 139 17.53 -0.90 20.71
N THR A 140 16.94 0.13 21.33
CA THR A 140 15.94 -0.02 22.40
C THR A 140 14.71 -0.79 21.91
N MET A 141 14.19 -0.48 20.72
CA MET A 141 13.05 -1.19 20.12
C MET A 141 13.35 -2.67 19.85
N ARG A 142 14.52 -3.00 19.27
CA ARG A 142 14.99 -4.39 19.08
C ARG A 142 15.08 -5.14 20.40
N GLY A 143 15.60 -4.50 21.45
CA GLY A 143 15.67 -5.07 22.80
C GLY A 143 14.30 -5.40 23.38
N GLN A 144 13.33 -4.48 23.27
CA GLN A 144 11.95 -4.70 23.72
C GLN A 144 11.25 -5.82 22.93
N LEU A 145 11.37 -5.84 21.60
CA LEU A 145 10.78 -6.87 20.74
C LEU A 145 11.38 -8.26 21.00
N ALA A 146 12.70 -8.35 21.24
CA ALA A 146 13.37 -9.61 21.57
C ALA A 146 13.10 -10.09 23.01
N GLY A 147 12.93 -9.16 23.96
CA GLY A 147 12.64 -9.47 25.36
C GLY A 147 11.17 -9.77 25.67
N GLY A 148 10.25 -9.37 24.78
CA GLY A 148 8.79 -9.55 24.95
C GLY A 148 8.12 -8.46 25.79
N GLU A 149 8.88 -7.63 26.49
CA GLU A 149 8.40 -6.49 27.26
C GLU A 149 8.42 -5.21 26.41
N CYS A 150 7.32 -4.94 25.69
CA CYS A 150 7.17 -3.73 24.89
C CYS A 150 6.62 -2.56 25.70
N SER A 151 7.28 -1.41 25.58
CA SER A 151 6.72 -0.12 26.01
C SER A 151 5.44 0.21 25.22
N PRO A 152 4.48 0.99 25.77
CA PRO A 152 3.28 1.41 25.04
C PRO A 152 3.54 2.01 23.65
N ALA A 153 4.64 2.74 23.44
CA ALA A 153 5.03 3.26 22.13
C ALA A 153 5.35 2.15 21.10
N VAL A 154 6.10 1.12 21.52
CA VAL A 154 6.46 -0.03 20.68
C VAL A 154 5.28 -0.98 20.52
N GLY A 155 4.44 -1.13 21.55
CA GLY A 155 3.17 -1.87 21.46
C GLY A 155 2.26 -1.30 20.37
N ALA A 156 2.06 0.02 20.34
CA ALA A 156 1.28 0.67 19.28
C ALA A 156 1.89 0.48 17.87
N LEU A 157 3.21 0.39 17.75
CA LEU A 157 3.88 0.03 16.48
C LEU A 157 3.63 -1.43 16.07
N VAL A 158 3.59 -2.37 17.03
CA VAL A 158 3.25 -3.78 16.79
C VAL A 158 1.78 -3.94 16.39
N ASP A 159 0.88 -3.21 17.04
CA ASP A 159 -0.56 -3.23 16.74
C ASP A 159 -0.86 -2.65 15.35
N ASP A 160 -0.29 -1.49 15.00
CA ASP A 160 -0.46 -0.88 13.67
C ASP A 160 0.19 -1.76 12.57
N PHE A 161 1.32 -2.41 12.87
CA PHE A 161 1.98 -3.35 11.95
C PHE A 161 1.13 -4.61 11.70
N THR A 162 0.46 -5.09 12.75
CA THR A 162 -0.53 -6.18 12.64
C THR A 162 -1.69 -5.78 11.72
N TRP A 163 -2.23 -4.57 11.88
CA TRP A 163 -3.28 -4.03 11.01
C TRP A 163 -2.82 -3.85 9.57
N TYR A 164 -1.61 -3.33 9.35
CA TYR A 164 -1.01 -3.16 8.02
C TYR A 164 -0.99 -4.50 7.25
N HIS A 165 -0.44 -5.54 7.87
CA HIS A 165 -0.33 -6.87 7.27
C HIS A 165 -1.69 -7.57 7.11
N LEU A 166 -2.62 -7.41 8.06
CA LEU A 166 -3.98 -7.94 7.95
C LEU A 166 -4.76 -7.30 6.78
N VAL A 167 -4.68 -5.98 6.63
CA VAL A 167 -5.31 -5.24 5.53
C VAL A 167 -4.73 -5.65 4.18
N LEU A 168 -3.40 -5.81 4.08
CA LEU A 168 -2.75 -6.35 2.89
C LEU A 168 -3.21 -7.78 2.57
N ALA A 169 -3.28 -8.67 3.57
CA ALA A 169 -3.75 -10.04 3.40
C ALA A 169 -5.19 -10.10 2.86
N VAL A 170 -6.12 -9.33 3.43
CA VAL A 170 -7.53 -9.29 2.98
C VAL A 170 -7.63 -8.82 1.53
N MET A 171 -6.93 -7.75 1.17
CA MET A 171 -6.97 -7.20 -0.19
C MET A 171 -6.26 -8.10 -1.22
N ALA A 172 -5.12 -8.70 -0.87
CA ALA A 172 -4.41 -9.64 -1.73
C ALA A 172 -5.20 -10.94 -1.91
N GLY A 173 -5.92 -11.40 -0.88
CA GLY A 173 -6.82 -12.54 -0.95
C GLY A 173 -8.01 -12.27 -1.88
N ALA A 174 -8.63 -11.08 -1.77
CA ALA A 174 -9.69 -10.65 -2.68
C ALA A 174 -9.21 -10.56 -4.14
N LEU A 175 -8.01 -10.00 -4.36
CA LEU A 175 -7.37 -9.96 -5.69
C LEU A 175 -7.11 -11.37 -6.25
N THR A 176 -6.62 -12.29 -5.41
CA THR A 176 -6.40 -13.70 -5.76
C THR A 176 -7.70 -14.34 -6.25
N ILE A 177 -8.81 -14.18 -5.53
CA ILE A 177 -10.13 -14.72 -5.91
C ILE A 177 -10.59 -14.15 -7.26
N VAL A 178 -10.45 -12.85 -7.48
CA VAL A 178 -10.81 -12.19 -8.76
C VAL A 178 -9.96 -12.73 -9.91
N MET A 179 -8.66 -12.91 -9.71
CA MET A 179 -7.74 -13.44 -10.72
C MET A 179 -8.04 -14.92 -11.03
N LEU A 180 -8.34 -15.75 -10.03
CA LEU A 180 -8.80 -17.14 -10.25
C LEU A 180 -10.08 -17.17 -11.11
N ALA A 181 -11.07 -16.33 -10.79
CA ALA A 181 -12.31 -16.24 -11.57
C ALA A 181 -12.05 -15.82 -13.03
N TYR A 182 -11.15 -14.85 -13.27
CA TYR A 182 -10.77 -14.44 -14.62
C TYR A 182 -9.99 -15.52 -15.37
N GLY A 183 -9.04 -16.22 -14.71
CA GLY A 183 -8.31 -17.34 -15.29
C GLY A 183 -9.23 -18.48 -15.75
N VAL A 184 -10.24 -18.83 -14.94
CA VAL A 184 -11.27 -19.81 -15.32
C VAL A 184 -12.12 -19.33 -16.49
N VAL A 185 -12.54 -18.06 -16.51
CA VAL A 185 -13.35 -17.50 -17.61
C VAL A 185 -12.56 -17.46 -18.93
N ASP A 186 -11.30 -17.05 -18.92
CA ASP A 186 -10.46 -17.03 -20.11
C ASP A 186 -10.07 -18.44 -20.56
N GLY A 187 -9.88 -19.40 -19.63
CA GLY A 187 -9.73 -20.81 -19.94
C GLY A 187 -10.95 -21.39 -20.69
N ARG A 188 -12.16 -21.12 -20.20
CA ARG A 188 -13.43 -21.48 -20.86
C ARG A 188 -13.62 -20.82 -22.24
N ARG A 189 -12.99 -19.67 -22.47
CA ARG A 189 -12.96 -18.97 -23.77
C ARG A 189 -11.81 -19.42 -24.69
N ASN A 190 -11.16 -20.54 -24.36
CA ASN A 190 -9.99 -21.11 -25.05
C ASN A 190 -8.78 -20.15 -25.16
N ARG A 191 -8.70 -19.12 -24.29
CA ARG A 191 -7.60 -18.14 -24.24
C ARG A 191 -6.44 -18.64 -23.38
N ARG A 192 -5.96 -19.85 -23.66
CA ARG A 192 -5.05 -20.63 -22.79
C ARG A 192 -3.82 -19.85 -22.28
N ARG A 193 -3.19 -19.02 -23.13
CA ARG A 193 -2.05 -18.17 -22.74
C ARG A 193 -2.41 -17.14 -21.66
N TRP A 194 -3.55 -16.45 -21.83
CA TRP A 194 -4.05 -15.47 -20.87
C TRP A 194 -4.51 -16.13 -19.57
N ALA A 195 -5.21 -17.26 -19.67
CA ALA A 195 -5.59 -18.06 -18.50
C ALA A 195 -4.36 -18.48 -17.67
N GLY A 196 -3.31 -19.00 -18.31
CA GLY A 196 -2.06 -19.37 -17.64
C GLY A 196 -1.37 -18.18 -16.96
N ALA A 197 -1.25 -17.04 -17.64
CA ALA A 197 -0.67 -15.83 -17.07
C ALA A 197 -1.47 -15.30 -15.87
N THR A 198 -2.80 -15.29 -15.95
CA THR A 198 -3.67 -14.86 -14.84
C THR A 198 -3.60 -15.81 -13.64
N LEU A 199 -3.53 -17.13 -13.87
CA LEU A 199 -3.39 -18.12 -12.80
C LEU A 199 -2.00 -18.05 -12.13
N ALA A 200 -0.93 -17.78 -12.89
CA ALA A 200 0.40 -17.55 -12.32
C ALA A 200 0.41 -16.30 -11.42
N GLY A 201 -0.23 -15.21 -11.87
CA GLY A 201 -0.40 -14.00 -11.04
C GLY A 201 -1.27 -14.25 -9.80
N ALA A 202 -2.32 -15.07 -9.90
CA ALA A 202 -3.14 -15.47 -8.76
C ALA A 202 -2.32 -16.28 -7.73
N ALA A 203 -1.45 -17.18 -8.19
CA ALA A 203 -0.55 -17.92 -7.30
C ALA A 203 0.44 -16.99 -6.58
N ALA A 204 1.01 -16.00 -7.27
CA ALA A 204 1.87 -14.99 -6.64
C ALA A 204 1.11 -14.16 -5.58
N ALA A 205 -0.12 -13.71 -5.89
CA ALA A 205 -0.97 -13.00 -4.94
C ALA A 205 -1.38 -13.88 -3.74
N ALA A 206 -1.57 -15.19 -3.94
CA ALA A 206 -1.83 -16.14 -2.86
C ALA A 206 -0.62 -16.30 -1.92
N VAL A 207 0.61 -16.34 -2.46
CA VAL A 207 1.84 -16.36 -1.64
C VAL A 207 1.97 -15.08 -0.82
N VAL A 208 1.74 -13.91 -1.43
CA VAL A 208 1.71 -12.62 -0.70
C VAL A 208 0.64 -12.66 0.40
N THR A 209 -0.55 -13.17 0.11
CA THR A 209 -1.64 -13.31 1.10
C THR A 209 -1.21 -14.19 2.28
N ALA A 210 -0.65 -15.38 2.02
CA ALA A 210 -0.21 -16.31 3.05
C ALA A 210 0.92 -15.74 3.91
N ALA A 211 1.91 -15.09 3.31
CA ALA A 211 2.99 -14.41 4.03
C ALA A 211 2.45 -13.33 4.97
N ASN A 212 1.52 -12.49 4.48
CA ASN A 212 0.92 -11.43 5.28
C ASN A 212 0.03 -11.94 6.43
N ILE A 213 -0.70 -13.05 6.23
CA ILE A 213 -1.40 -13.74 7.32
C ILE A 213 -0.39 -14.22 8.38
N SER A 214 0.73 -14.82 7.96
CA SER A 214 1.76 -15.26 8.91
C SER A 214 2.35 -14.10 9.70
N THR A 215 2.63 -12.97 9.06
CA THR A 215 3.14 -11.76 9.73
C THR A 215 2.11 -11.14 10.68
N ALA A 216 0.82 -11.09 10.30
CA ALA A 216 -0.23 -10.59 11.19
C ALA A 216 -0.49 -11.51 12.39
N LEU A 217 -0.28 -12.82 12.26
CA LEU A 217 -0.35 -13.78 13.37
C LEU A 217 0.90 -13.78 14.27
N GLN A 218 2.04 -13.31 13.75
CA GLN A 218 3.32 -13.23 14.46
C GLN A 218 4.01 -11.88 14.22
N PRO A 219 3.41 -10.77 14.70
CA PRO A 219 3.85 -9.42 14.33
C PRO A 219 5.19 -9.04 14.95
N VAL A 220 5.49 -9.51 16.17
CA VAL A 220 6.76 -9.22 16.86
C VAL A 220 7.98 -9.81 16.10
N PRO A 221 8.03 -11.11 15.74
CA PRO A 221 9.09 -11.63 14.87
C PRO A 221 9.17 -10.94 13.51
N GLY A 222 8.02 -10.60 12.90
CA GLY A 222 7.99 -9.90 11.62
C GLY A 222 8.59 -8.49 11.68
N LEU A 223 8.20 -7.71 12.70
CA LEU A 223 8.70 -6.35 12.92
C LEU A 223 10.16 -6.34 13.36
N LEU A 224 10.56 -7.30 14.21
CA LEU A 224 11.96 -7.48 14.61
C LEU A 224 12.84 -7.81 13.40
N GLY A 225 12.38 -8.73 12.54
CA GLY A 225 13.05 -9.05 11.28
C GLY A 225 13.15 -7.83 10.36
N PHE A 226 12.08 -7.03 10.23
CA PHE A 226 12.07 -5.81 9.43
C PHE A 226 13.09 -4.75 9.91
N VAL A 227 13.19 -4.51 11.23
CA VAL A 227 14.21 -3.60 11.78
C VAL A 227 15.62 -4.22 11.88
N GLN A 228 15.80 -5.47 11.48
CA GLN A 228 17.10 -6.15 11.36
C GLN A 228 17.52 -6.35 9.90
N SER A 229 16.61 -6.25 8.94
CA SER A 229 16.85 -6.60 7.53
C SER A 229 17.41 -5.45 6.70
N THR A 230 18.61 -4.99 7.07
CA THR A 230 19.53 -4.18 6.23
C THR A 230 20.94 -4.35 6.78
#